data_AF-A0A3L7SUR7-F1
#
_entry.id   AF-A0A3L7SUR7-F1
#
_cell.length_a   1.000
_cell.length_b   1.000
_cell.length_c   1.000
_cell.angle_alpha   90.00
_cell.angle_beta   90.00
_cell.angle_gamma   90.00
#
_symmetry.space_group_name_H-M   'P 1'
#
loop_
_entity.id
_entity.type
_entity.pdbx_description
1 polymer ?
#
loop_
_entity_poly.entity_id
_entity_poly.type
_entity_poly.pdbx_seq_one_letter_code
_entity_poly.pdbx_strand_id
1 'polypeptide(L)' 'MIQNNCTLTVGEDLVVCRCLGITEVEVIEITRIKKIGCLAELRQESEAGSGCTACHKKLNQIIRENGSLSDRSTL' A
#
# COMPACT_ATOMS: atom_id res chain seq x y z
N MET A 1 3.86 -32.76 12.22
CA MET A 1 4.71 -31.56 12.15
C MET A 1 4.50 -30.93 10.79
N ILE A 2 3.71 -29.86 10.69
CA ILE A 2 3.44 -29.20 9.40
C ILE A 2 4.44 -28.04 9.30
N GLN A 3 5.48 -28.22 8.48
CA GLN A 3 6.41 -27.17 8.12
C GLN A 3 5.74 -26.32 7.03
N ASN A 4 5.08 -25.23 7.43
CA ASN A 4 4.61 -24.20 6.52
C ASN A 4 5.82 -23.38 6.05
N ASN A 5 6.51 -23.86 5.03
CA ASN A 5 7.49 -23.09 4.27
C ASN A 5 6.72 -22.10 3.36
N CYS A 6 6.38 -20.93 3.91
CA CYS A 6 5.96 -19.81 3.09
C CYS A 6 7.21 -19.03 2.66
N THR A 7 7.86 -19.49 1.59
CA THR A 7 8.89 -18.67 0.94
C THR A 7 8.18 -17.54 0.21
N LEU A 8 8.10 -16.37 0.85
CA LEU A 8 7.79 -15.13 0.15
C LEU A 8 8.99 -14.81 -0.74
N THR A 9 8.81 -14.87 -2.05
CA THR A 9 9.79 -14.32 -2.99
C THR A 9 9.86 -12.82 -2.76
N VAL A 10 10.91 -12.36 -2.07
CA VAL A 10 11.24 -10.94 -1.91
C VAL A 10 11.71 -10.43 -3.27
N GLY A 11 10.76 -10.08 -4.13
CA GLY A 11 11.06 -9.09 -5.17
C GLY A 11 11.48 -7.82 -4.45
N GLU A 12 12.56 -7.18 -4.90
CA GLU A 12 13.06 -5.94 -4.31
C GLU A 12 11.88 -4.97 -4.08
N ASP A 13 11.54 -4.71 -2.81
CA ASP A 13 10.37 -3.92 -2.47
C ASP A 13 10.53 -2.51 -3.08
N LEU A 14 9.80 -2.25 -4.16
CA LEU A 14 9.99 -1.05 -4.97
C LEU A 14 9.65 0.18 -4.12
N VAL A 15 10.64 1.03 -3.87
CA VAL A 15 10.45 2.27 -3.11
C VAL A 15 9.56 3.22 -3.91
N VAL A 16 8.35 3.46 -3.41
CA VAL A 16 7.36 4.36 -4.03
C VAL A 16 7.57 5.79 -3.55
N CYS A 17 7.82 6.00 -2.25
CA CYS A 17 8.09 7.33 -1.69
C CYS A 17 9.56 7.49 -1.33
N ARG A 18 10.40 7.95 -2.28
CA ARG A 18 11.84 8.15 -2.05
C ARG A 18 12.17 9.14 -0.92
N CYS A 19 11.32 10.11 -0.62
CA CYS A 19 11.55 11.05 0.48
C CYS A 19 11.55 10.39 1.85
N LEU A 20 10.73 9.34 2.01
CA LEU A 20 10.45 8.71 3.30
C LEU A 20 10.85 7.23 3.32
N GLY A 21 11.40 6.70 2.22
CA GLY A 21 11.82 5.31 2.11
C GLY A 21 10.66 4.30 2.00
N ILE A 22 9.42 4.75 1.79
CA ILE A 22 8.24 3.88 1.84
C ILE A 22 8.11 3.07 0.55
N THR A 23 7.95 1.76 0.72
CA THR A 23 7.86 0.77 -0.35
C THR A 23 6.43 0.54 -0.84
N GLU A 24 6.30 -0.10 -2.01
CA GLU A 24 5.01 -0.49 -2.58
C GLU A 24 4.26 -1.47 -1.66
N VAL A 25 4.97 -2.43 -1.06
CA VAL A 25 4.38 -3.43 -0.15
C VAL A 25 3.79 -2.77 1.09
N GLU A 26 4.52 -1.86 1.73
CA GLU A 26 4.01 -1.12 2.89
C GLU A 26 2.74 -0.33 2.54
N VAL A 27 2.72 0.33 1.37
CA VAL A 27 1.54 1.08 0.92
C VAL A 27 0.35 0.14 0.69
N ILE A 28 0.56 -1.01 0.04
CA ILE A 28 -0.50 -2.00 -0.20
C ILE A 28 -1.04 -2.54 1.14
N GLU A 29 -0.15 -2.90 2.05
CA GLU A 29 -0.52 -3.48 3.34
C GLU A 29 -1.34 -2.50 4.19
N ILE A 30 -0.85 -1.27 4.36
CA ILE A 30 -1.57 -0.21 5.10
C ILE A 30 -2.91 0.08 4.42
N THR A 31 -2.92 0.17 3.09
CA THR A 31 -4.16 0.43 2.32
C THR A 31 -5.22 -0.64 2.61
N ARG A 32 -4.84 -1.93 2.63
CA ARG A 32 -5.76 -3.04 2.87
C ARG A 32 -6.19 -3.14 4.34
N ILE A 33 -5.25 -3.08 5.28
CA ILE A 33 -5.52 -3.24 6.71
C ILE A 33 -6.38 -2.09 7.25
N LYS A 34 -6.05 -0.85 6.85
CA LYS A 34 -6.72 0.37 7.31
C LYS A 34 -7.89 0.80 6.42
N LYS A 35 -8.19 0.02 5.37
CA LYS A 35 -9.30 0.28 4.44
C LYS A 35 -9.23 1.65 3.77
N ILE A 36 -8.00 2.12 3.49
CA ILE A 36 -7.72 3.46 2.96
C ILE A 36 -8.37 3.63 1.59
N GLY A 37 -9.16 4.69 1.44
CA GLY A 37 -9.84 5.06 0.19
C GLY A 37 -9.21 6.26 -0.52
N CYS A 38 -8.36 7.03 0.17
CA CYS A 38 -7.76 8.23 -0.43
C CYS A 38 -6.35 8.53 0.10
N LEU A 39 -5.64 9.40 -0.64
CA LEU A 39 -4.27 9.80 -0.31
C LEU A 39 -4.16 10.54 1.03
N ALA A 40 -5.21 11.29 1.43
CA ALA A 40 -5.21 12.02 2.68
C ALA A 40 -5.15 11.06 3.88
N GLU A 41 -5.97 10.01 3.86
CA GLU A 41 -5.96 8.93 4.87
C GLU A 41 -4.64 8.16 4.84
N LEU A 42 -4.12 7.82 3.65
CA LEU A 42 -2.81 7.14 3.55
C LEU A 42 -1.69 7.96 4.21
N ARG A 43 -1.70 9.28 4.02
CA ARG A 43 -0.72 10.18 4.63
C ARG A 43 -0.84 10.24 6.14
N GLN A 44 -2.05 10.16 6.69
CA GLN A 44 -2.25 10.12 8.13
C GLN A 44 -1.69 8.84 8.76
N GLU A 45 -1.79 7.71 8.06
CA GLU A 45 -1.33 6.42 8.58
C GLU A 45 0.16 6.12 8.33
N SER A 46 0.74 6.65 7.24
CA SER A 46 2.09 6.27 6.77
C SER A 46 3.03 7.43 6.47
N GLU A 47 2.53 8.68 6.49
CA GLU A 47 3.22 9.87 5.99
C GLU A 47 3.57 9.85 4.48
N ALA A 48 3.32 8.75 3.76
CA ALA A 48 3.64 8.61 2.34
C ALA A 48 3.03 9.71 1.49
N GLY A 49 3.89 10.46 0.79
CA GLY A 49 3.47 11.60 -0.03
C GLY A 49 3.43 12.94 0.71
N SER A 50 3.88 13.02 1.97
CA SER A 50 4.05 14.31 2.67
C SER A 50 5.32 15.07 2.31
N GLY A 51 6.26 14.45 1.56
CA GLY A 51 7.47 15.09 1.03
C GLY A 51 7.25 15.82 -0.29
N CYS A 52 8.07 15.53 -1.31
CA CYS A 52 8.07 16.25 -2.61
C CYS A 52 6.89 15.98 -3.53
N THR A 53 5.90 15.17 -3.10
CA THR A 53 4.69 14.78 -3.83
C THR A 53 4.86 14.02 -5.16
N ALA A 54 6.09 13.81 -5.66
CA ALA A 54 6.35 13.09 -6.92
C ALA A 54 5.79 11.64 -6.96
N CYS A 55 5.62 11.02 -5.79
CA CYS A 55 5.05 9.67 -5.66
C CYS A 55 3.51 9.64 -5.73
N HIS A 56 2.82 10.78 -5.65
CA HIS A 56 1.35 10.85 -5.52
C HIS A 56 0.61 10.08 -6.62
N LYS A 57 1.10 10.11 -7.86
CA LYS A 57 0.48 9.38 -8.97
C LYS A 57 0.45 7.88 -8.71
N LYS A 58 1.59 7.30 -8.29
CA LYS A 58 1.71 5.87 -7.99
C LYS A 58 0.97 5.50 -6.71
N LEU A 59 1.00 6.34 -5.67
CA LEU A 59 0.21 6.12 -4.44
C LEU A 59 -1.30 6.06 -4.75
N ASN A 60 -1.83 7.00 -5.53
CA ASN A 60 -3.24 6.99 -5.93
C ASN A 60 -3.60 5.75 -6.76
N GLN A 61 -2.68 5.27 -7.60
CA GLN A 61 -2.90 4.03 -8.34
C GLN A 61 -3.01 2.84 -7.38
N ILE A 62 -2.07 2.69 -6.44
CA ILE A 62 -2.07 1.60 -5.45
C ILE A 62 -3.36 1.65 -4.60
N ILE A 63 -3.77 2.84 -4.14
CA ILE A 63 -5.01 3.03 -3.38
C ILE A 63 -6.23 2.62 -4.21
N ARG A 64 -6.28 2.93 -5.51
CA ARG A 64 -7.41 2.51 -6.37
C ARG A 64 -7.46 1.01 -6.59
N GLU A 65 -6.31 0.36 -6.69
CA GLU A 65 -6.19 -1.08 -6.96
C GLU A 65 -6.41 -1.93 -5.69
N ASN A 66 -6.13 -1.38 -4.50
CA ASN A 66 -6.10 -2.13 -3.24
C ASN A 66 -6.98 -1.57 -2.12
N GLY A 67 -7.44 -0.32 -2.26
CA GLY A 67 -8.35 0.33 -1.34
C GLY A 67 -9.74 -0.28 -1.42
N SER A 68 -10.57 0.07 -0.44
CA SER A 68 -11.90 -0.50 -0.27
C SER A 68 -12.82 -0.18 -1.45
N LEU A 69 -12.78 -1.00 -2.50
CA LEU A 69 -13.96 -1.22 -3.34
C LEU A 69 -14.93 -2.00 -2.46
N SER A 70 -15.97 -1.29 -1.99
CA SER A 70 -17.11 -1.84 -1.26
C SER A 70 -17.46 -3.24 -1.77
N ASP A 71 -17.44 -4.22 -0.87
CA ASP A 71 -17.91 -5.61 -1.02
C ASP A 71 -18.48 -5.96 -2.41
N ARG A 72 -17.62 -6.39 -3.33
CA ARG A 72 -18.08 -7.23 -4.46
C ARG A 72 -17.97 -8.69 -4.06
N SER A 73 -18.90 -9.15 -3.21
CA SER A 73 -19.49 -10.52 -3.19
C SER A 73 -20.21 -10.78 -1.86
N THR A 74 -21.53 -10.73 -1.87
CA THR A 74 -22.40 -11.87 -1.50
C THR A 74 -23.73 -11.62 -2.20
N LEU A 75 -23.93 -12.33 -3.31
CA LEU A 75 -25.22 -12.49 -3.97
C LEU A 75 -25.96 -13.65 -3.29
#